data_AF-A0A077LV64-F1
#
_entry.id   AF-A0A077LV64-F1
#
_cell.length_a   1.000
_cell.length_b   1.000
_cell.length_c   1.000
_cell.angle_alpha   90.00
_cell.angle_beta   90.00
_cell.angle_gamma   90.00
#
_symmetry.space_group_name_H-M   'P 1'
#
loop_
_entity.id
_entity.type
_entity.pdbx_description
1 polymer ?
#
loop_
_entity_poly.entity_id
_entity_poly.type
_entity_poly.pdbx_seq_one_letter_code
_entity_poly.pdbx_strand_id
1 'polypeptide(L)'
;MNGYQVIAAIAERTEGLWRPSAGSVYPALGLLEDEGLIVQVEQDGKKVYRLTEEGTAYVTAHAEELTDPWARVASPHEAFLDVRQEMHALMVAVGQVAQAGDPAQVTAAKAVLADAKRSLYRILAGDDPSGHTGSEPPVE
;
A
#
# COMPACT_ATOMS: atom_id res chain seq x y z
N MET A 1 19.42 9.08 -9.76
CA MET A 1 18.48 7.98 -10.08
C MET A 1 17.41 8.51 -11.03
N ASN A 2 16.89 7.71 -11.95
CA ASN A 2 15.70 8.11 -12.72
C ASN A 2 14.40 7.81 -11.93
N GLY A 3 13.25 8.34 -12.39
CA GLY A 3 11.97 8.16 -11.68
C GLY A 3 11.54 6.70 -11.50
N TYR A 4 11.83 5.84 -12.49
CA TYR A 4 11.55 4.40 -12.36
C TYR A 4 12.43 3.73 -11.30
N GLN A 5 13.69 4.12 -11.20
CA GLN A 5 14.60 3.65 -10.16
C GLN A 5 14.16 4.14 -8.78
N VAL A 6 13.59 5.34 -8.68
CA VAL A 6 12.99 5.84 -7.42
C VAL A 6 11.81 4.96 -7.02
N ILE A 7 10.88 4.67 -7.94
CA ILE A 7 9.75 3.74 -7.67
C ILE A 7 10.24 2.36 -7.25
N ALA A 8 11.26 1.83 -7.94
CA ALA A 8 11.82 0.52 -7.64
C ALA A 8 12.50 0.50 -6.27
N ALA A 9 13.28 1.53 -5.92
CA ALA A 9 13.94 1.63 -4.63
C ALA A 9 12.94 1.81 -3.48
N ILE A 10 11.85 2.53 -3.70
CA ILE A 10 10.74 2.63 -2.72
C ILE A 10 10.12 1.25 -2.49
N ALA A 11 9.83 0.52 -3.56
CA ALA A 11 9.30 -0.84 -3.44
C ALA A 11 10.27 -1.77 -2.73
N GLU A 12 11.56 -1.74 -3.08
CA GLU A 12 12.58 -2.60 -2.45
C GLU A 12 12.75 -2.29 -0.96
N ARG A 13 12.86 -1.00 -0.61
CA ARG A 13 13.06 -0.55 0.78
C ARG A 13 11.84 -0.79 1.67
N THR A 14 10.68 -0.98 1.06
CA THR A 14 9.45 -1.38 1.74
C THR A 14 9.12 -2.86 1.54
N GLU A 15 10.07 -3.70 1.08
CA GLU A 15 9.85 -5.15 0.84
C GLU A 15 8.63 -5.47 -0.06
N GLY A 16 8.33 -4.56 -0.98
CA GLY A 16 7.21 -4.63 -1.90
C GLY A 16 5.87 -4.18 -1.31
N LEU A 17 5.84 -3.72 -0.06
CA LEU A 17 4.64 -3.23 0.62
C LEU A 17 4.04 -2.01 -0.07
N TRP A 18 4.90 -1.12 -0.56
CA TRP A 18 4.45 0.07 -1.26
C TRP A 18 5.21 0.27 -2.56
N ARG A 19 4.48 0.26 -3.67
CA ARG A 19 5.02 0.63 -4.98
C ARG A 19 4.22 1.81 -5.52
N PRO A 20 4.73 3.05 -5.38
CA PRO A 20 4.01 4.22 -5.86
C PRO A 20 3.90 4.19 -7.38
N SER A 21 2.84 4.81 -7.90
CA SER A 21 2.63 4.90 -9.34
C SER A 21 3.51 5.99 -9.96
N ALA A 22 3.75 5.88 -11.27
CA ALA A 22 4.39 6.97 -12.02
C ALA A 22 3.63 8.30 -11.85
N GLY A 23 2.29 8.25 -11.85
CA GLY A 23 1.44 9.43 -11.69
C GLY A 23 1.56 10.12 -10.32
N SER A 24 2.07 9.45 -9.29
CA SER A 24 2.36 10.09 -7.99
C SER A 24 3.82 10.52 -7.86
N VAL A 25 4.76 9.79 -8.45
CA VAL A 25 6.20 10.07 -8.30
C VAL A 25 6.66 11.23 -9.17
N TYR A 26 6.27 11.28 -10.45
CA TYR A 26 6.77 12.33 -11.35
C TYR A 26 6.32 13.74 -10.97
N PRO A 27 5.06 13.98 -10.54
CA PRO A 27 4.68 15.29 -10.01
C PRO A 27 5.49 15.71 -8.78
N ALA A 28 5.76 14.79 -7.85
CA ALA A 28 6.58 15.08 -6.67
C ALA A 28 8.03 15.41 -7.05
N LEU A 29 8.61 14.70 -8.02
CA LEU A 29 9.94 15.04 -8.55
C LEU A 29 9.96 16.41 -9.24
N GLY A 30 8.89 16.77 -9.95
CA GLY A 30 8.75 18.11 -10.53
C GLY A 30 8.72 19.20 -9.46
N LEU A 31 7.95 19.00 -8.39
CA LEU A 31 7.91 19.96 -7.27
C LEU A 31 9.29 20.14 -6.61
N LEU A 32 10.03 19.04 -6.39
CA LEU A 32 11.38 19.12 -5.84
C LEU A 32 12.38 19.82 -6.78
N GLU A 33 12.15 19.75 -8.10
CA GLU A 33 12.96 20.46 -9.10
C GLU A 33 12.59 21.95 -9.14
N ASP A 34 11.30 22.28 -9.05
CA ASP A 34 10.79 23.65 -8.95
C ASP A 34 11.27 24.35 -7.67
N GLU A 35 11.36 23.61 -6.56
CA GLU A 35 11.94 24.06 -5.28
C GLU A 35 13.48 24.12 -5.30
N GLY A 36 14.13 23.69 -6.38
CA GLY A 36 15.59 23.73 -6.51
C GLY A 36 16.34 22.69 -5.67
N LEU A 37 15.64 21.74 -5.04
CA LEU A 37 16.23 20.71 -4.18
C LEU A 37 16.86 19.57 -5.00
N ILE A 38 16.33 19.31 -6.20
CA ILE A 38 16.90 18.35 -7.15
C ILE A 38 17.11 18.98 -8.51
N VAL A 39 17.95 18.35 -9.32
CA VAL A 39 18.17 18.72 -10.73
C VAL A 39 18.21 17.46 -11.59
N GLN A 40 17.59 17.53 -12.76
CA GLN A 40 17.76 16.52 -13.80
C GLN A 40 19.07 16.74 -14.58
N VAL A 41 19.92 15.71 -14.63
CA VAL A 41 21.17 15.70 -15.40
C VAL A 41 21.18 14.52 -16.37
N GLU A 42 21.94 14.68 -17.46
CA GLU A 42 22.21 13.57 -18.38
C GLU A 42 23.44 12.80 -17.90
N GLN A 43 23.28 11.49 -17.74
CA GLN A 43 24.35 10.57 -17.37
C GLN A 43 24.23 9.32 -18.23
N ASP A 44 25.30 9.00 -18.98
CA ASP A 44 25.36 7.83 -19.87
C ASP A 44 24.17 7.75 -20.84
N GLY A 45 23.77 8.89 -21.41
CA GLY A 45 22.62 9.02 -22.32
C GLY A 45 21.24 8.86 -21.66
N LYS A 46 21.18 8.89 -20.32
CA LYS A 46 19.93 8.76 -19.55
C LYS A 46 19.72 9.98 -18.66
N LYS A 47 18.48 10.45 -18.58
CA LYS A 47 18.06 11.49 -17.64
C LYS A 47 17.94 10.91 -16.22
N VAL A 48 18.67 11.48 -15.28
CA VAL A 48 18.66 11.09 -13.86
C VAL A 48 18.53 12.33 -12.99
N TYR A 49 17.91 12.18 -11.83
CA TYR A 49 17.86 13.22 -10.80
C TYR A 49 19.04 13.09 -9.84
N ARG A 50 19.54 14.24 -9.39
CA ARG A 50 20.54 14.42 -8.33
C ARG A 50 20.10 15.52 -7.38
N LEU A 51 20.52 15.44 -6.12
CA LEU A 51 20.37 16.56 -5.18
C LEU A 51 21.25 17.73 -5.63
N THR A 52 20.74 18.95 -5.44
CA THR A 52 21.55 20.16 -5.53
C THR A 52 22.33 20.38 -4.22
N GLU A 53 23.16 21.43 -4.17
CA GLU A 53 23.79 21.86 -2.92
C GLU A 53 22.72 22.23 -1.87
N GLU A 54 21.68 22.94 -2.30
CA GLU A 54 20.53 23.31 -1.47
C GLU A 54 19.76 22.07 -0.99
N GLY A 55 19.48 21.11 -1.87
CA GLY A 55 18.85 19.85 -1.49
C GLY A 55 19.68 19.04 -0.49
N THR A 56 21.01 19.06 -0.64
CA THR A 56 21.92 18.39 0.30
C THR A 56 21.90 19.06 1.67
N ALA A 57 21.91 20.40 1.70
CA ALA A 57 21.77 21.18 2.92
C ALA A 57 20.40 20.94 3.59
N TYR A 58 19.33 20.88 2.81
CA TYR A 58 17.98 20.62 3.28
C TYR A 58 17.88 19.25 3.97
N VAL A 59 18.36 18.19 3.32
CA VAL A 59 18.34 16.83 3.90
C VAL A 59 19.17 16.77 5.18
N THR A 60 20.29 17.49 5.23
CA THR A 60 21.15 17.54 6.43
C THR A 60 20.47 18.27 7.58
N ALA A 61 19.82 19.41 7.30
CA ALA A 61 19.14 20.22 8.30
C ALA A 61 17.88 19.53 8.87
N HIS A 62 17.21 18.71 8.06
CA HIS A 62 15.97 18.02 8.43
C HIS A 62 16.18 16.51 8.64
N ALA A 63 17.42 16.09 8.95
CA ALA A 63 17.76 14.67 9.05
C ALA A 63 16.87 13.94 10.07
N GLU A 64 16.54 14.56 11.21
CA GLU A 64 15.67 13.98 12.25
C GLU A 64 14.24 13.73 11.75
N GLU A 65 13.69 14.65 10.97
CA GLU A 65 12.35 14.52 10.37
C GLU A 65 12.32 13.46 9.25
N LEU A 66 13.44 13.31 8.56
CA LEU A 66 13.65 12.35 7.47
C LEU A 66 14.24 11.01 7.92
N THR A 67 14.44 10.80 9.24
CA THR A 67 15.13 9.62 9.77
C THR A 67 14.36 8.33 9.52
N ASP A 68 13.03 8.38 9.54
CA ASP A 68 12.22 7.20 9.23
C ASP A 68 10.86 7.48 8.56
N PRO A 69 10.85 8.01 7.33
CA PRO A 69 9.64 8.11 6.54
C PRO A 69 9.01 6.73 6.23
N TRP A 70 9.74 5.63 6.41
CA TRP A 70 9.29 4.28 6.09
C TRP A 70 8.53 3.63 7.24
N ALA A 71 8.87 3.88 8.50
CA ALA A 71 8.12 3.37 9.66
C ALA A 71 6.64 3.76 9.62
N ARG A 72 6.32 4.96 9.12
CA ARG A 72 4.93 5.42 8.94
C ARG A 72 4.18 4.66 7.85
N VAL A 73 4.89 4.15 6.84
CA VAL A 73 4.31 3.30 5.79
C VAL A 73 4.18 1.85 6.28
N ALA A 74 5.13 1.37 7.09
CA ALA A 74 5.13 0.01 7.63
C ALA A 74 4.06 -0.21 8.72
N SER A 75 3.82 0.75 9.62
CA SER A 75 2.97 0.53 10.81
C SER A 75 1.48 0.23 10.53
N PRO A 76 0.76 0.91 9.63
CA PRO A 76 -0.59 0.51 9.24
C PRO A 76 -0.60 -0.78 8.39
N HIS A 77 0.55 -1.24 7.93
CA HIS A 77 0.70 -2.29 6.92
C HIS A 77 1.16 -3.64 7.50
N GLU A 78 1.55 -3.74 8.77
CA GLU A 78 1.65 -5.04 9.47
C GLU A 78 0.28 -5.73 9.50
N ALA A 79 -0.79 -5.00 9.83
CA ALA A 79 -2.16 -5.50 9.73
C ALA A 79 -2.55 -5.90 8.29
N PHE A 80 -2.00 -5.21 7.28
CA PHE A 80 -2.22 -5.57 5.87
C PHE A 80 -1.40 -6.81 5.45
N LEU A 81 -0.22 -7.01 6.01
CA LEU A 81 0.61 -8.21 5.82
C LEU A 81 -0.09 -9.45 6.37
N ASP A 82 -0.71 -9.36 7.55
CA ASP A 82 -1.51 -10.45 8.12
C ASP A 82 -2.67 -10.82 7.20
N VAL A 83 -3.40 -9.82 6.69
CA VAL A 83 -4.49 -10.04 5.72
C VAL A 83 -3.97 -10.65 4.41
N ARG A 84 -2.76 -10.31 3.97
CA ARG A 84 -2.14 -10.88 2.77
C ARG A 84 -1.87 -12.38 2.92
N GLN A 85 -1.38 -12.81 4.08
CA GLN A 85 -1.14 -14.22 4.36
C GLN A 85 -2.46 -15.01 4.36
N GLU A 86 -3.51 -14.48 4.99
CA GLU A 86 -4.86 -15.07 4.97
C GLU A 86 -5.46 -15.10 3.56
N MET A 87 -5.27 -14.05 2.76
CA MET A 87 -5.65 -14.03 1.36
C MET A 87 -4.96 -15.13 0.54
N HIS A 88 -3.65 -15.35 0.77
CA HIS A 88 -2.92 -16.41 0.08
C HIS A 88 -3.45 -17.79 0.47
N ALA A 89 -3.68 -18.04 1.76
CA ALA A 89 -4.27 -19.28 2.24
C ALA A 89 -5.67 -19.53 1.62
N LEU A 90 -6.51 -18.49 1.55
CA LEU A 90 -7.81 -18.56 0.88
C LEU A 90 -7.68 -18.92 -0.61
N MET A 91 -6.73 -18.29 -1.32
CA MET A 91 -6.49 -18.60 -2.74
C MET A 91 -6.05 -20.06 -2.95
N VAL A 92 -5.20 -20.60 -2.07
CA VAL A 92 -4.80 -22.01 -2.09
C VAL A 92 -6.02 -22.92 -1.88
N ALA A 93 -6.87 -22.62 -0.89
CA ALA A 93 -8.07 -23.41 -0.61
C ALA A 93 -9.06 -23.38 -1.80
N VAL A 94 -9.28 -22.22 -2.41
CA VAL A 94 -10.10 -22.10 -3.64
C VAL A 94 -9.50 -22.93 -4.78
N GLY A 95 -8.16 -22.88 -4.94
CA GLY A 95 -7.45 -23.71 -5.92
C GLY A 95 -7.65 -25.20 -5.70
N GLN A 96 -7.63 -25.67 -4.44
CA GLN A 96 -7.90 -27.07 -4.09
C GLN A 96 -9.32 -27.49 -4.45
N VAL A 97 -10.33 -26.66 -4.14
CA VAL A 97 -11.72 -26.94 -4.52
C VAL A 97 -11.89 -26.95 -6.04
N ALA A 98 -11.22 -26.06 -6.76
CA ALA A 98 -11.27 -26.03 -8.21
C ALA A 98 -10.63 -27.27 -8.86
N GLN A 99 -9.57 -27.81 -8.26
CA GLN A 99 -8.84 -28.97 -8.79
C GLN A 99 -9.47 -30.31 -8.41
N ALA A 100 -9.97 -30.44 -7.18
CA ALA A 100 -10.39 -31.73 -6.61
C ALA A 100 -11.88 -31.78 -6.20
N GLY A 101 -12.59 -30.66 -6.30
CA GLY A 101 -13.96 -30.55 -5.82
C GLY A 101 -15.01 -31.11 -6.79
N ASP A 102 -16.06 -31.69 -6.25
CA ASP A 102 -17.26 -32.05 -6.99
C ASP A 102 -18.15 -30.81 -7.30
N PRO A 103 -19.16 -30.94 -8.17
CA PRO A 103 -20.03 -29.80 -8.53
C PRO A 103 -20.75 -29.14 -7.35
N ALA A 104 -21.08 -29.90 -6.30
CA ALA A 104 -21.72 -29.35 -5.10
C ALA A 104 -20.71 -28.54 -4.27
N GLN A 105 -19.49 -29.04 -4.11
CA GLN A 105 -18.40 -28.36 -3.41
C GLN A 105 -17.98 -27.06 -4.12
N VAL A 106 -17.92 -27.06 -5.45
CA VAL A 106 -17.64 -25.83 -6.23
C VAL A 106 -18.75 -24.80 -6.04
N THR A 107 -20.02 -25.23 -6.00
CA THR A 107 -21.17 -24.33 -5.77
C THR A 107 -21.12 -23.74 -4.35
N ALA A 108 -20.80 -24.56 -3.35
CA ALA A 108 -20.64 -24.11 -1.98
C ALA A 108 -19.49 -23.10 -1.82
N ALA A 109 -18.32 -23.36 -2.44
CA ALA A 109 -17.20 -22.43 -2.42
C ALA A 109 -17.54 -21.07 -3.06
N LYS A 110 -18.29 -21.06 -4.17
CA LYS A 110 -18.81 -19.81 -4.77
C LYS A 110 -19.69 -19.02 -3.81
N ALA A 111 -20.55 -19.69 -3.05
CA ALA A 111 -21.41 -19.04 -2.06
C ALA A 111 -20.59 -18.40 -0.93
N VAL A 112 -19.58 -19.10 -0.41
CA VAL A 112 -18.66 -18.59 0.62
C VAL A 112 -17.92 -17.35 0.13
N LEU A 113 -17.35 -17.38 -1.08
CA LEU A 113 -16.64 -16.22 -1.65
C LEU A 113 -17.58 -15.02 -1.88
N ALA A 114 -18.82 -15.26 -2.29
CA ALA A 114 -19.81 -14.21 -2.45
C ALA A 114 -20.17 -13.55 -1.11
N ASP A 115 -20.26 -14.33 -0.04
CA ASP A 115 -20.51 -13.83 1.32
C ASP A 115 -19.31 -13.02 1.85
N ALA A 116 -18.10 -13.58 1.74
CA ALA A 116 -16.87 -12.88 2.13
C ALA A 116 -16.74 -11.51 1.43
N LYS A 117 -17.02 -11.45 0.12
CA LYS A 117 -17.04 -10.19 -0.64
C LYS A 117 -18.03 -9.18 -0.07
N ARG A 118 -19.25 -9.60 0.30
CA ARG A 118 -20.26 -8.70 0.90
C ARG A 118 -19.81 -8.20 2.27
N SER A 119 -19.24 -9.07 3.10
CA SER A 119 -18.74 -8.72 4.42
C SER A 119 -17.60 -7.69 4.36
N LEU A 120 -16.68 -7.82 3.40
CA LEU A 120 -15.63 -6.81 3.18
C LEU A 120 -16.20 -5.45 2.77
N TYR A 121 -17.22 -5.41 1.91
CA TYR A 121 -17.88 -4.14 1.56
C TYR A 121 -18.65 -3.53 2.73
N ARG A 122 -19.22 -4.35 3.62
CA ARG A 122 -19.88 -3.88 4.84
C ARG A 122 -18.89 -3.16 5.78
N ILE A 123 -17.71 -3.75 5.96
CA ILE A 123 -16.62 -3.13 6.74
C ILE A 123 -16.23 -1.77 6.13
N LEU A 124 -16.09 -1.70 4.80
CA LEU A 124 -15.78 -0.44 4.10
C LEU A 124 -16.91 0.61 4.20
N ALA A 125 -18.16 0.16 4.34
CA ALA A 125 -19.31 1.03 4.54
C ALA A 125 -19.43 1.55 5.99
N GLY A 126 -18.60 1.07 6.92
CA GLY A 126 -18.63 1.48 8.34
C GLY A 126 -19.73 0.80 9.16
N ASP A 127 -20.38 -0.22 8.60
CA ASP A 127 -21.36 -1.04 9.33
C ASP A 127 -20.59 -1.99 10.26
N ASP A 128 -20.70 -1.76 11.57
CA ASP A 128 -20.10 -2.60 12.61
C ASP A 128 -20.60 -4.06 12.45
N PRO A 129 -19.72 -5.06 12.23
CA PRO A 129 -20.13 -6.46 12.12
C PRO A 129 -20.68 -7.02 13.44
N SER A 130 -20.45 -6.31 14.55
CA SER A 130 -21.03 -6.57 15.86
C SER A 130 -22.33 -5.77 15.97
N GLY A 131 -23.48 -6.40 15.79
CA GLY A 131 -24.79 -5.77 15.94
C GLY A 131 -25.10 -5.33 17.38
N HIS A 132 -24.34 -4.37 17.93
CA HIS A 132 -24.74 -3.60 19.10
C HIS A 132 -25.54 -2.39 18.60
N THR A 133 -26.83 -2.61 18.38
CA THR A 133 -27.78 -1.49 18.40
C THR A 133 -27.75 -0.95 19.82
N GLY A 134 -27.11 0.20 20.02
CA GLY A 134 -27.17 0.93 21.28
C GLY A 134 -28.63 1.26 21.59
N SER A 135 -29.27 0.45 22.43
CA SER A 135 -30.45 0.87 23.17
C SER A 135 -29.97 1.79 24.28
N GLU A 136 -30.12 3.09 24.05
CA GLU A 136 -30.05 4.11 25.07
C GLU A 136 -31.25 3.90 26.03
N PRO A 137 -31.05 3.72 27.35
CA PRO A 137 -32.18 3.65 28.27
C PRO A 137 -32.73 5.06 28.49
N PRO A 138 -34.04 5.21 28.78
CA PRO A 138 -34.61 6.52 29.03
C PRO A 138 -34.07 7.06 30.35
N VAL A 139 -33.59 8.30 30.30
CA VAL A 139 -33.30 9.11 31.48
C VAL A 139 -34.62 9.44 32.18
N GLU A 140 -34.78 8.95 33.41
CA GLU A 140 -35.75 9.47 34.40
C GLU A 140 -34.98 10.00 35.61
#